data_AF-A0A368G0K3-F1
#
_entry.id   AF-A0A368G0K3-F1
#
_cell.length_a   1.000
_cell.length_b   1.000
_cell.length_c   1.000
_cell.angle_alpha   90.00
_cell.angle_beta   90.00
_cell.angle_gamma   90.00
#
_symmetry.space_group_name_H-M   'P 1'
#
loop_
_entity.id
_entity.type
_entity.pdbx_description
1 polymer ?
#
loop_
_entity_poly.entity_id
_entity_poly.type
_entity_poly.pdbx_seq_one_letter_code
_entity_poly.pdbx_strand_id
1 'polypeptide(L)'
;MADALEMKFQAIVETPQKNTDGPAVVQPRMFTMQAKQHLINRLKPNPQGFIALDNFMKLPVAEEYQLRKNSTTEGEWKLVPFFDWFFKLAEIVNKYLYSMWYDGLVFGFCSKEDSENLLRCIPRSVLLVRFSDIEYAKIKISVKDRNGDIRHHWYEHSDLNARVLSKELLVNQRFAQVDLIYPDIDMEVALGGREKPRVRVPRNLQPDEIYFDNQGAATSAF
;
A
#
# COMPACT_ATOMS: atom_id res chain seq x y z
N MET A 1 -13.43 13.59 14.65
CA MET A 1 -12.61 12.39 14.92
C MET A 1 -12.02 11.81 13.64
N ALA A 2 -12.82 11.51 12.61
CA ALA A 2 -12.32 10.91 11.36
C ALA A 2 -11.19 11.74 10.71
N ASP A 3 -11.35 13.07 10.63
CA ASP A 3 -10.32 13.94 10.06
C ASP A 3 -9.04 13.97 10.91
N ALA A 4 -9.16 13.88 12.24
CA ALA A 4 -7.99 13.80 13.12
C ALA A 4 -7.23 12.48 12.93
N LEU A 5 -7.94 11.37 12.72
CA LEU A 5 -7.34 10.08 12.38
C LEU A 5 -6.62 10.15 11.03
N GLU A 6 -7.25 10.74 10.01
CA GLU A 6 -6.66 10.96 8.69
C GLU A 6 -5.38 11.80 8.77
N MET A 7 -5.45 12.97 9.40
CA MET A 7 -4.28 13.85 9.57
C MET A 7 -3.12 13.13 10.26
N LYS A 8 -3.41 12.36 11.32
CA LYS A 8 -2.37 11.64 12.05
C LYS A 8 -1.80 10.47 11.26
N PHE A 9 -2.63 9.74 10.53
CA PHE A 9 -2.19 8.64 9.68
C PHE A 9 -1.28 9.16 8.57
N GLN A 10 -1.68 10.24 7.90
CA GLN A 10 -0.87 10.88 6.85
C GLN A 10 0.48 11.35 7.39
N ALA A 11 0.50 12.02 8.54
CA ALA A 11 1.75 12.47 9.16
C ALA A 11 2.74 11.31 9.42
N ILE A 12 2.24 10.12 9.79
CA ILE A 12 3.08 8.93 9.98
C ILE A 12 3.50 8.33 8.64
N VAL A 13 2.57 8.23 7.68
CA VAL A 13 2.85 7.72 6.34
C VAL A 13 3.93 8.54 5.63
N GLU A 14 3.96 9.85 5.86
CA GLU A 14 4.89 10.79 5.22
C GLU A 14 6.16 11.05 6.03
N THR A 15 6.30 10.42 7.21
CA THR A 15 7.52 10.56 8.00
C THR A 15 8.73 10.06 7.19
N PRO A 16 9.77 10.88 6.96
CA PRO A 16 10.95 10.49 6.20
C PRO A 16 11.63 9.26 6.82
N GLN A 17 12.04 8.32 5.98
CA GLN A 17 12.73 7.10 6.45
C GLN A 17 14.24 7.28 6.52
N LYS A 18 14.79 8.17 5.70
CA LYS A 18 16.22 8.50 5.69
C LYS A 18 16.40 10.01 5.77
N ASN A 19 17.48 10.43 6.42
CA ASN A 19 17.84 11.85 6.55
C ASN A 19 18.11 12.54 5.20
N THR A 20 18.34 11.78 4.13
CA THR A 20 18.55 12.28 2.76
C THR A 20 17.26 12.47 1.98
N ASP A 21 16.14 11.96 2.47
CA ASP A 21 14.83 12.15 1.86
C ASP A 21 14.40 13.58 2.21
N GLY A 22 14.66 14.52 1.29
CA GLY A 22 14.17 15.88 1.41
C GLY A 22 12.63 15.91 1.52
N PRO A 23 12.04 17.02 1.98
CA PRO A 23 10.58 17.11 2.09
C PRO A 23 9.95 16.90 0.71
N ALA A 24 9.31 15.75 0.52
CA ALA A 24 8.53 15.48 -0.67
C ALA A 24 7.24 16.31 -0.56
N VAL A 25 7.13 17.40 -1.32
CA VAL A 25 5.89 18.17 -1.45
C VAL A 25 4.95 17.35 -2.33
N VAL A 26 4.36 16.35 -1.72
CA VAL A 26 3.44 15.42 -2.34
C VAL A 26 2.08 15.66 -1.70
N GLN A 27 1.04 15.89 -2.51
CA GLN A 27 -0.28 16.11 -1.96
C GLN A 27 -0.72 14.84 -1.19
N PRO A 28 -1.02 14.94 0.11
CA PRO A 28 -1.37 13.78 0.91
C PRO A 28 -2.60 13.08 0.34
N ARG A 29 -2.55 11.74 0.29
CA ARG A 29 -3.72 10.94 -0.08
C ARG A 29 -4.74 10.99 1.06
N MET A 30 -5.90 11.59 0.77
CA MET A 30 -7.04 11.62 1.68
C MET A 30 -7.71 10.24 1.77
N PHE A 31 -8.25 9.93 2.94
CA PHE A 31 -9.16 8.80 3.13
C PHE A 31 -10.46 9.04 2.37
N THR A 32 -10.99 7.96 1.80
CA THR A 32 -12.34 7.96 1.24
C THR A 32 -13.37 8.08 2.36
N MET A 33 -14.59 8.51 2.01
CA MET A 33 -15.70 8.54 2.98
C MET A 33 -15.96 7.14 3.56
N GLN A 34 -15.82 6.09 2.75
CA GLN A 34 -15.93 4.70 3.20
C GLN A 34 -14.87 4.35 4.25
N ALA A 35 -13.61 4.73 4.03
CA ALA A 35 -12.55 4.49 5.00
C ALA A 35 -12.79 5.25 6.32
N LYS A 36 -13.25 6.51 6.23
CA LYS A 36 -13.65 7.31 7.40
C LYS A 36 -14.78 6.64 8.17
N GLN A 37 -15.83 6.19 7.48
CA GLN A 37 -16.96 5.51 8.11
C GLN A 37 -16.55 4.17 8.74
N HIS A 38 -15.71 3.38 8.04
CA HIS A 38 -15.16 2.13 8.55
C HIS A 38 -14.47 2.34 9.89
N LEU A 39 -13.52 3.28 9.94
CA LEU A 39 -12.76 3.62 11.14
C LEU A 39 -13.65 4.10 12.29
N ILE A 40 -14.63 4.97 12.00
CA ILE A 40 -15.56 5.47 13.01
C ILE A 40 -16.42 4.34 13.56
N ASN A 41 -16.95 3.46 12.71
CA ASN A 41 -17.75 2.32 13.15
C ASN A 41 -16.96 1.40 14.10
N ARG A 42 -15.66 1.21 13.86
CA ARG A 42 -14.79 0.43 14.75
C ARG A 42 -14.66 1.01 16.15
N LEU A 43 -14.77 2.34 16.28
CA LEU A 43 -14.71 3.06 17.55
C LEU A 43 -16.05 3.05 18.32
N LYS A 44 -17.08 2.40 17.78
CA LYS A 44 -18.41 2.24 18.41
C LYS A 44 -18.96 3.56 18.94
N PRO A 45 -19.22 4.55 18.07
CA PRO A 45 -19.84 5.80 18.50
C PRO A 45 -21.21 5.50 19.11
N ASN A 46 -21.63 6.32 20.07
CA ASN A 46 -22.99 6.25 20.59
C ASN A 46 -24.00 6.76 19.54
N PRO A 47 -25.32 6.62 19.77
CA PRO A 47 -26.35 7.09 18.82
C PRO A 47 -26.26 8.58 18.45
N GLN A 48 -25.63 9.40 19.30
CA GLN A 48 -25.39 10.83 19.08
C GLN A 48 -24.07 11.11 18.34
N GLY A 49 -23.31 10.07 17.97
CA GLY A 49 -22.06 10.19 17.22
C GLY A 49 -20.81 10.45 18.08
N PHE A 50 -20.92 10.45 19.42
CA PHE A 50 -19.76 10.62 20.29
C PHE A 50 -18.98 9.32 20.45
N ILE A 51 -17.65 9.43 20.47
CA ILE A 51 -16.73 8.31 20.68
C ILE A 51 -16.11 8.48 22.06
N ALA A 52 -16.23 7.45 22.90
CA ALA A 52 -15.56 7.43 24.20
C ALA A 52 -14.05 7.35 24.01
N LEU A 53 -13.28 8.11 24.81
CA LEU A 53 -11.80 8.05 24.76
C LEU A 53 -11.28 6.63 25.03
N ASP A 54 -11.92 5.91 25.96
CA ASP A 54 -11.58 4.51 26.23
C ASP A 54 -11.78 3.61 25.00
N ASN A 55 -12.72 3.93 24.10
CA ASN A 55 -12.86 3.16 22.87
C ASN A 55 -11.66 3.36 21.94
N PHE A 56 -11.07 4.54 21.91
CA PHE A 56 -9.85 4.78 21.15
C PHE A 56 -8.63 4.11 21.80
N MET A 57 -8.50 4.25 23.12
CA MET A 57 -7.30 3.82 23.85
C MET A 57 -7.27 2.32 24.18
N LYS A 58 -8.43 1.69 24.39
CA LYS A 58 -8.52 0.36 25.02
C LYS A 58 -9.44 -0.63 24.31
N LEU A 59 -10.35 -0.19 23.44
CA LEU A 59 -11.27 -1.12 22.77
C LEU A 59 -10.46 -2.11 21.92
N PRO A 60 -10.50 -3.41 22.22
CA PRO A 60 -9.83 -4.40 21.40
C PRO A 60 -10.52 -4.49 20.04
N VAL A 61 -9.73 -4.39 18.98
CA VAL A 61 -10.21 -4.46 17.60
C VAL A 61 -9.48 -5.50 16.77
N ALA A 62 -8.27 -5.90 17.16
CA ALA A 62 -7.50 -6.92 16.50
C ALA A 62 -6.90 -7.89 17.52
N GLU A 63 -6.35 -8.99 17.01
CA GLU A 63 -5.63 -9.99 17.77
C GLU A 63 -4.24 -10.23 17.17
N GLU A 64 -3.30 -10.56 18.03
CA GLU A 64 -1.94 -10.94 17.66
C GLU A 64 -1.59 -12.25 18.37
N TYR A 65 -1.04 -13.21 17.62
CA TYR A 65 -0.45 -14.39 18.22
C TYR A 65 1.00 -14.09 18.60
N GLN A 66 1.32 -14.15 19.89
CA GLN A 66 2.66 -13.90 20.41
C GLN A 66 3.25 -15.20 20.95
N LEU A 67 4.43 -15.58 20.47
CA LEU A 67 5.17 -16.71 21.01
C LEU A 67 5.61 -16.42 22.45
N ARG A 68 5.52 -17.43 23.32
CA ARG A 68 6.05 -17.33 24.68
C ARG A 68 7.57 -17.21 24.64
N LYS A 69 8.14 -16.47 25.60
CA LYS A 69 9.60 -16.39 25.75
C LYS A 69 10.18 -17.81 25.84
N ASN A 70 11.11 -18.13 24.95
CA ASN A 70 11.78 -19.42 24.80
C ASN A 70 10.96 -20.55 24.14
N SER A 71 9.84 -20.26 23.48
CA SER A 71 9.10 -21.25 22.69
C SER A 71 9.05 -20.87 21.21
N THR A 72 9.17 -21.87 20.34
CA THR A 72 9.03 -21.72 18.88
C THR A 72 7.67 -22.18 18.36
N THR A 73 6.86 -22.84 19.21
CA THR A 73 5.57 -23.43 18.82
C THR A 73 4.42 -22.96 19.71
N GLU A 74 4.69 -22.68 20.99
CA GLU A 74 3.66 -22.25 21.94
C GLU A 74 3.64 -20.73 22.10
N GLY A 75 2.44 -20.18 22.01
CA GLY A 75 2.15 -18.77 22.13
C GLY A 75 0.75 -18.54 22.67
N GLU A 76 0.39 -17.27 22.77
CA GLU A 76 -0.93 -16.85 23.23
C GLU A 76 -1.50 -15.77 22.31
N TRP A 77 -2.82 -15.78 22.19
CA TRP A 77 -3.55 -14.73 21.50
C TRP A 77 -3.74 -13.54 22.42
N LYS A 78 -3.27 -12.38 21.99
CA LYS A 78 -3.41 -11.12 22.69
C LYS A 78 -4.35 -10.20 21.92
N LEU A 79 -5.28 -9.59 22.65
CA LEU A 79 -6.14 -8.54 22.10
C LEU A 79 -5.37 -7.22 21.98
N VAL A 80 -5.56 -6.55 20.85
CA VAL A 80 -4.88 -5.31 20.48
C VAL A 80 -5.90 -4.17 20.40
N PRO A 81 -5.67 -3.04 21.11
CA PRO A 81 -6.58 -1.91 21.11
C PRO A 81 -6.55 -1.15 19.77
N PHE A 82 -7.60 -0.37 19.52
CA PHE A 82 -7.74 0.42 18.29
C PHE A 82 -6.53 1.31 18.00
N PHE A 83 -6.05 2.05 19.00
CA PHE A 83 -4.88 2.93 18.89
C PHE A 83 -3.66 2.18 18.30
N ASP A 84 -3.29 1.05 18.90
CA ASP A 84 -2.10 0.28 18.50
C ASP A 84 -2.28 -0.29 17.08
N TRP A 85 -3.45 -0.89 16.81
CA TRP A 85 -3.76 -1.42 15.47
C TRP A 85 -3.68 -0.32 14.40
N PHE A 86 -4.29 0.83 14.65
CA PHE A 86 -4.38 1.92 13.67
C PHE A 86 -2.99 2.50 13.35
N PHE A 87 -2.20 2.81 14.37
CA PHE A 87 -0.86 3.39 14.15
C PHE A 87 0.10 2.39 13.54
N LYS A 88 -0.02 1.11 13.90
CA LYS A 88 0.81 0.09 13.28
C LYS A 88 0.58 -0.02 11.77
N LEU A 89 -0.66 0.13 11.31
CA LEU A 89 -0.97 0.15 9.88
C LEU A 89 -0.32 1.36 9.17
N ALA A 90 -0.32 2.53 9.79
CA ALA A 90 0.35 3.71 9.24
C ALA A 90 1.86 3.48 9.08
N GLU A 91 2.50 2.87 10.08
CA GLU A 91 3.91 2.49 10.02
C GLU A 91 4.20 1.48 8.90
N ILE A 92 3.33 0.47 8.73
CA ILE A 92 3.47 -0.52 7.66
C ILE A 92 3.34 0.14 6.29
N VAL A 93 2.39 1.08 6.14
CA VAL A 93 2.23 1.83 4.90
C VAL A 93 3.48 2.63 4.61
N ASN A 94 3.96 3.44 5.57
CA ASN A 94 5.22 4.18 5.42
C ASN A 94 6.34 3.21 4.98
N LYS A 95 6.58 2.16 5.76
CA LYS A 95 7.76 1.30 5.59
C LYS A 95 7.75 0.43 4.33
N TYR A 96 6.61 -0.13 3.95
CA TYR A 96 6.55 -1.17 2.92
C TYR A 96 5.67 -0.83 1.73
N LEU A 97 4.65 0.01 1.92
CA LEU A 97 3.61 0.22 0.91
C LEU A 97 3.53 1.66 0.42
N TYR A 98 4.49 2.53 0.76
CA TYR A 98 4.38 3.97 0.53
C TYR A 98 4.08 4.31 -0.94
N SER A 99 4.84 3.73 -1.89
CA SER A 99 4.59 3.92 -3.32
C SER A 99 3.21 3.41 -3.74
N MET A 100 2.87 2.17 -3.41
CA MET A 100 1.56 1.60 -3.75
C MET A 100 0.39 2.36 -3.11
N TRP A 101 0.58 2.91 -1.90
CA TRP A 101 -0.42 3.71 -1.20
C TRP A 101 -0.65 5.04 -1.91
N TYR A 102 0.45 5.70 -2.31
CA TYR A 102 0.42 6.97 -3.02
C TYR A 102 -0.17 6.82 -4.43
N ASP A 103 0.22 5.76 -5.14
CA ASP A 103 -0.28 5.42 -6.49
C ASP A 103 -1.75 4.91 -6.48
N GLY A 104 -2.39 4.88 -5.30
CA GLY A 104 -3.80 4.49 -5.15
C GLY A 104 -4.06 2.99 -5.31
N LEU A 105 -3.02 2.15 -5.31
CA LEU A 105 -3.12 0.70 -5.48
C LEU A 105 -3.53 -0.04 -4.19
N VAL A 106 -3.42 0.65 -3.05
CA VAL A 106 -3.87 0.14 -1.74
C VAL A 106 -5.25 0.70 -1.43
N PHE A 107 -6.27 -0.16 -1.36
CA PHE A 107 -7.61 0.25 -0.94
C PHE A 107 -7.62 0.68 0.54
N GLY A 108 -6.89 -0.03 1.39
CA GLY A 108 -6.69 0.32 2.80
C GLY A 108 -7.79 -0.24 3.71
N PHE A 109 -8.58 0.63 4.33
CA PHE A 109 -9.59 0.22 5.32
C PHE A 109 -10.81 -0.41 4.65
N CYS A 110 -10.95 -1.73 4.80
CA CYS A 110 -12.05 -2.49 4.21
C CYS A 110 -12.23 -3.83 4.93
N SER A 111 -13.47 -4.16 5.26
CA SER A 111 -13.80 -5.44 5.86
C SER A 111 -13.66 -6.60 4.87
N LYS A 112 -13.62 -7.83 5.40
CA LYS A 112 -13.64 -9.03 4.56
C LYS A 112 -14.92 -9.03 3.72
N GLU A 113 -16.07 -8.83 4.36
CA GLU A 113 -17.37 -8.83 3.71
C GLU A 113 -17.49 -7.75 2.63
N ASP A 114 -17.10 -6.51 2.95
CA ASP A 114 -17.11 -5.41 1.97
C ASP A 114 -16.19 -5.73 0.80
N SER A 115 -15.00 -6.26 1.07
CA SER A 115 -14.05 -6.62 0.01
C SER A 115 -14.64 -7.69 -0.91
N GLU A 116 -15.30 -8.71 -0.37
CA GLU A 116 -15.94 -9.74 -1.19
C GLU A 116 -17.08 -9.15 -2.04
N ASN A 117 -17.91 -8.27 -1.46
CA ASN A 117 -19.01 -7.61 -2.17
C ASN A 117 -18.49 -6.73 -3.31
N LEU A 118 -17.45 -5.93 -3.05
CA LEU A 118 -16.80 -5.08 -4.07
C LEU A 118 -16.22 -5.93 -5.20
N LEU A 119 -15.52 -7.02 -4.88
CA LEU A 119 -14.92 -7.90 -5.88
C LEU A 119 -15.98 -8.64 -6.73
N ARG A 120 -17.11 -9.05 -6.13
CA ARG A 120 -18.23 -9.69 -6.87
C ARG A 120 -18.76 -8.79 -7.99
N CYS A 121 -18.78 -7.47 -7.77
CA CYS A 121 -19.27 -6.50 -8.74
C CYS A 121 -18.37 -6.31 -9.98
N ILE A 122 -17.09 -6.73 -9.95
CA ILE A 122 -16.16 -6.54 -11.06
C ILE A 122 -16.19 -7.75 -12.01
N PRO A 123 -16.55 -7.66 -13.29
CA PRO A 123 -16.67 -8.86 -14.14
C PRO A 123 -15.40 -9.68 -14.34
N ARG A 124 -14.21 -9.07 -14.18
CA ARG A 124 -12.90 -9.67 -14.44
C ARG A 124 -12.24 -10.21 -13.15
N SER A 125 -11.15 -10.95 -13.30
CA SER A 125 -10.31 -11.31 -12.16
C SER A 125 -9.65 -10.05 -11.59
N VAL A 126 -9.79 -9.86 -10.29
CA VAL A 126 -9.43 -8.61 -9.63
C VAL A 126 -8.92 -8.89 -8.22
N LEU A 127 -7.93 -8.13 -7.79
CA LEU A 127 -7.48 -8.11 -6.39
C LEU A 127 -7.71 -6.76 -5.73
N LEU A 128 -7.82 -6.79 -4.40
CA LEU A 128 -7.96 -5.62 -3.55
C LEU A 128 -7.00 -5.75 -2.38
N VAL A 129 -6.08 -4.78 -2.26
CA VAL A 129 -5.12 -4.70 -1.15
C VAL A 129 -5.75 -3.91 0.00
N ARG A 130 -5.98 -4.57 1.13
CA ARG A 130 -6.61 -3.98 2.33
C ARG A 130 -5.83 -4.27 3.58
N PHE A 131 -6.07 -3.48 4.62
CA PHE A 131 -5.58 -3.77 5.96
C PHE A 131 -6.40 -4.91 6.58
N SER A 132 -5.75 -5.75 7.38
CA SER A 132 -6.47 -6.73 8.17
C SER A 132 -7.26 -6.02 9.26
N ASP A 133 -8.55 -6.35 9.37
CA ASP A 133 -9.40 -5.80 10.40
C ASP A 133 -9.25 -6.53 11.74
N ILE A 134 -8.98 -7.83 11.71
CA ILE A 134 -8.97 -8.64 12.93
C ILE A 134 -7.58 -9.12 13.30
N GLU A 135 -6.63 -9.18 12.38
CA GLU A 135 -5.26 -9.60 12.71
C GLU A 135 -4.32 -8.39 12.72
N TYR A 136 -3.59 -8.23 13.82
CA TYR A 136 -2.67 -7.12 13.99
C TYR A 136 -1.51 -7.18 12.99
N ALA A 137 -1.08 -6.01 12.50
CA ALA A 137 0.09 -5.83 11.64
C ALA A 137 0.09 -6.63 10.32
N LYS A 138 -1.08 -7.07 9.82
CA LYS A 138 -1.19 -7.83 8.57
C LYS A 138 -1.85 -7.02 7.45
N ILE A 139 -1.32 -7.20 6.25
CA ILE A 139 -1.90 -6.72 4.98
C ILE A 139 -2.61 -7.90 4.31
N LYS A 140 -3.85 -7.70 3.88
CA LYS A 140 -4.68 -8.72 3.24
C LYS A 140 -4.83 -8.43 1.76
N ILE A 141 -4.69 -9.46 0.94
CA ILE A 141 -4.95 -9.42 -0.50
C ILE A 141 -6.20 -10.25 -0.74
N SER A 142 -7.30 -9.59 -1.05
CA SER A 142 -8.56 -10.25 -1.40
C SER A 142 -8.59 -10.39 -2.91
N VAL A 143 -8.76 -11.60 -3.41
CA VAL A 143 -8.61 -11.93 -4.82
C VAL A 143 -9.86 -12.63 -5.29
N LYS A 144 -10.45 -12.15 -6.37
CA LYS A 144 -11.41 -12.90 -7.16
C LYS A 144 -10.73 -13.41 -8.41
N ASP A 145 -10.75 -14.72 -8.62
CA ASP A 145 -10.20 -15.31 -9.83
C ASP A 145 -11.19 -15.29 -11.00
N ARG A 146 -10.78 -15.88 -12.14
CA ARG A 146 -11.59 -15.94 -13.37
C ARG A 146 -12.82 -16.84 -13.25
N ASN A 147 -12.83 -17.77 -12.30
CA ASN A 147 -13.98 -18.63 -12.04
C ASN A 147 -15.01 -17.93 -11.12
N GLY A 148 -14.64 -16.79 -10.53
CA GLY A 148 -15.45 -16.04 -9.60
C GLY A 148 -15.22 -16.42 -8.13
N ASP A 149 -14.29 -17.34 -7.85
CA ASP A 149 -13.96 -17.75 -6.49
C ASP A 149 -13.15 -16.67 -5.79
N ILE A 150 -13.52 -16.37 -4.54
CA ILE A 150 -12.86 -15.34 -3.74
C ILE A 150 -11.97 -15.99 -2.68
N ARG A 151 -10.71 -15.58 -2.66
CA ARG A 151 -9.68 -16.04 -1.72
C ARG A 151 -9.02 -14.84 -1.04
N HIS A 152 -8.55 -15.06 0.19
CA HIS A 152 -7.84 -14.02 0.95
C HIS A 152 -6.46 -14.53 1.35
N HIS A 153 -5.45 -13.77 0.98
CA HIS A 153 -4.06 -13.99 1.38
C HIS A 153 -3.63 -12.91 2.37
N TRP A 154 -2.59 -13.19 3.15
CA TRP A 154 -2.02 -12.20 4.06
C TRP A 154 -0.51 -12.15 3.94
N TYR A 155 0.00 -10.98 4.29
CA TYR A 155 1.42 -10.66 4.38
C TYR A 155 1.66 -9.99 5.73
N GLU A 156 2.70 -10.43 6.41
CA GLU A 156 3.17 -9.81 7.64
C GLU A 156 4.52 -9.10 7.40
N HIS A 157 5.08 -8.52 8.46
CA HIS A 157 6.35 -7.83 8.42
C HIS A 157 7.49 -8.64 7.77
N SER A 158 7.59 -9.93 8.10
CA SER A 158 8.65 -10.82 7.61
C SER A 158 8.57 -10.97 6.08
N ASP A 159 7.37 -11.18 5.54
CA ASP A 159 7.13 -11.30 4.10
C ASP A 159 7.43 -10.00 3.35
N LEU A 160 6.93 -8.88 3.87
CA LEU A 160 7.09 -7.55 3.24
C LEU A 160 8.55 -7.07 3.25
N ASN A 161 9.34 -7.53 4.22
CA ASN A 161 10.80 -7.35 4.23
C ASN A 161 11.49 -8.23 3.17
N ALA A 162 11.05 -9.48 3.02
CA ALA A 162 11.68 -10.44 2.11
C ALA A 162 11.47 -10.04 0.64
N ARG A 163 10.28 -9.51 0.30
CA ARG A 163 9.98 -8.99 -1.04
C ARG A 163 8.98 -7.85 -0.97
N VAL A 164 9.28 -6.78 -1.71
CA VAL A 164 8.34 -5.67 -1.91
C VAL A 164 7.04 -6.20 -2.51
N LEU A 165 5.90 -5.79 -1.95
CA LEU A 165 4.58 -6.32 -2.30
C LEU A 165 4.27 -6.21 -3.80
N SER A 166 4.62 -5.09 -4.46
CA SER A 166 4.39 -4.92 -5.90
C SER A 166 5.06 -6.01 -6.75
N LYS A 167 6.30 -6.40 -6.40
CA LYS A 167 7.02 -7.48 -7.08
C LYS A 167 6.47 -8.86 -6.72
N GLU A 168 6.06 -9.04 -5.47
CA GLU A 168 5.44 -10.28 -5.00
C GLU A 168 4.14 -10.57 -5.74
N LEU A 169 3.30 -9.55 -5.91
CA LEU A 169 2.04 -9.64 -6.64
C LEU A 169 2.22 -10.04 -8.10
N LEU A 170 3.33 -9.65 -8.76
CA LEU A 170 3.62 -10.02 -10.14
C LEU A 170 4.20 -11.43 -10.30
N VAL A 171 4.98 -11.91 -9.33
CA VAL A 171 5.78 -13.14 -9.47
C VAL A 171 5.08 -14.36 -8.85
N ASN A 172 4.27 -14.16 -7.81
CA ASN A 172 3.66 -15.27 -7.10
C ASN A 172 2.52 -15.90 -7.93
N GLN A 173 2.59 -17.22 -8.12
CA GLN A 173 1.61 -18.00 -8.89
C GLN A 173 0.17 -17.86 -8.37
N ARG A 174 -0.02 -17.49 -7.10
CA ARG A 174 -1.34 -17.20 -6.51
C ARG A 174 -2.06 -16.05 -7.22
N PHE A 175 -1.33 -15.12 -7.82
CA PHE A 175 -1.88 -13.95 -8.49
C PHE A 175 -1.70 -13.96 -10.01
N ALA A 176 -1.12 -15.02 -10.58
CA ALA A 176 -0.78 -15.09 -12.01
C ALA A 176 -1.99 -14.96 -12.96
N GLN A 177 -3.20 -15.21 -12.47
CA GLN A 177 -4.45 -15.09 -13.26
C GLN A 177 -5.27 -13.85 -12.92
N VAL A 178 -4.73 -12.94 -12.09
CA VAL A 178 -5.39 -11.68 -11.75
C VAL A 178 -5.05 -10.64 -12.79
N ASP A 179 -6.08 -10.05 -13.38
CA ASP A 179 -5.90 -9.04 -14.41
C ASP A 179 -5.85 -7.62 -13.82
N LEU A 180 -6.63 -7.37 -12.77
CA LEU A 180 -6.90 -6.03 -12.25
C LEU A 180 -6.52 -5.87 -10.79
N ILE A 181 -6.08 -4.66 -10.45
CA ILE A 181 -6.18 -4.10 -9.10
C ILE A 181 -7.47 -3.29 -9.05
N TYR A 182 -8.26 -3.48 -7.99
CA TYR A 182 -9.56 -2.84 -7.84
C TYR A 182 -9.46 -1.30 -7.97
N PRO A 183 -10.42 -0.64 -8.66
CA PRO A 183 -11.59 -1.25 -9.30
C PRO A 183 -11.33 -1.75 -10.74
N ASP A 184 -10.46 -1.06 -11.48
CA ASP A 184 -10.25 -1.29 -12.92
C ASP A 184 -8.85 -0.83 -13.35
N ILE A 185 -7.84 -1.15 -12.55
CA ILE A 185 -6.45 -0.80 -12.82
C ILE A 185 -5.74 -2.05 -13.36
N ASP A 186 -5.17 -1.98 -14.56
CA ASP A 186 -4.38 -3.10 -15.11
C ASP A 186 -3.18 -3.40 -14.21
N MET A 187 -3.14 -4.62 -13.67
CA MET A 187 -2.20 -5.03 -12.65
C MET A 187 -0.75 -5.05 -13.15
N GLU A 188 -0.51 -5.56 -14.35
CA GLU A 188 0.84 -5.63 -14.92
C GLU A 188 1.38 -4.24 -15.22
N VAL A 189 0.53 -3.34 -15.74
CA VAL A 189 0.92 -1.96 -16.05
C VAL A 189 1.19 -1.19 -14.77
N ALA A 190 0.30 -1.25 -13.78
CA ALA A 190 0.41 -0.48 -12.54
C ALA A 190 1.61 -0.90 -11.69
N LEU A 191 1.97 -2.18 -11.69
CA LEU A 191 3.10 -2.70 -10.91
C LEU A 191 4.42 -2.70 -11.69
N GLY A 192 4.42 -2.23 -12.95
CA GLY A 192 5.62 -2.15 -13.79
C GLY A 192 6.10 -3.48 -14.36
N GLY A 193 5.22 -4.49 -14.45
CA GLY A 193 5.53 -5.81 -15.00
C GLY A 193 5.76 -5.80 -16.51
N ARG A 194 5.07 -4.91 -17.23
CA ARG A 194 5.43 -4.57 -18.62
C ARG A 194 6.42 -3.42 -18.59
N GLU A 195 7.72 -3.70 -18.59
CA GLU A 195 8.65 -2.70 -19.10
C GLU A 195 8.16 -2.34 -20.51
N LYS A 196 7.69 -1.10 -20.74
CA LYS A 196 7.68 -0.59 -22.12
C LYS A 196 9.09 -0.86 -22.64
N PRO A 197 9.27 -1.56 -23.78
CA PRO A 197 10.59 -1.64 -24.38
C PRO A 197 11.06 -0.19 -24.46
N ARG A 198 12.14 0.14 -23.75
CA ARG A 198 12.75 1.47 -23.87
C ARG A 198 12.96 1.63 -25.36
N VAL A 199 12.12 2.44 -26.01
CA VAL A 199 12.43 2.94 -27.34
C VAL A 199 13.72 3.69 -27.09
N ARG A 200 14.85 3.05 -27.40
CA ARG A 200 16.13 3.71 -27.45
C ARG A 200 15.93 4.73 -28.54
N VAL A 201 15.53 5.94 -28.16
CA VAL A 201 15.65 7.08 -29.06
C VAL A 201 17.12 7.04 -29.46
N PRO A 202 17.44 6.88 -30.76
CA PRO A 202 18.82 7.01 -31.19
C PRO A 202 19.35 8.29 -30.55
N ARG A 203 20.53 8.23 -29.96
CA ARG A 203 21.23 9.47 -29.62
C ARG A 203 21.41 10.19 -30.95
N ASN A 204 20.49 11.09 -31.28
CA ASN A 204 20.72 12.09 -32.29
C ASN A 204 21.85 12.93 -31.70
N LEU A 205 23.08 12.54 -32.04
CA LEU A 205 24.23 13.42 -32.05
C LEU A 205 23.91 14.45 -33.14
N GLN A 206 23.00 15.38 -32.85
CA GLN A 206 23.05 16.65 -33.54
C GLN A 206 24.34 17.29 -33.06
N PRO A 207 25.27 17.62 -33.98
CA PRO A 207 26.46 18.36 -33.58
C PRO A 207 25.99 19.70 -33.03
N ASP A 208 26.21 19.93 -31.74
CA ASP A 208 26.09 21.27 -31.15
C ASP A 208 27.09 22.20 -31.87
N GLU A 209 26.78 23.49 -31.96
CA GLU A 209 27.58 24.52 -32.66
C GLU A 209 29.07 24.51 -32.24
N ILE A 210 29.37 24.00 -31.04
CA ILE A 210 30.72 23.82 -30.48
C ILE A 210 31.59 22.85 -31.33
N TYR A 211 30.99 21.94 -32.10
CA TYR A 211 31.73 21.02 -32.98
C TYR A 211 32.37 21.74 -34.18
N PHE A 212 31.80 22.87 -34.62
CA PHE A 212 32.30 23.63 -35.76
C PHE A 212 33.37 24.67 -35.37
N ASP A 213 33.37 25.17 -34.13
CA ASP A 213 34.39 26.12 -33.67
C ASP A 213 35.79 25.49 -33.56
N ASN A 214 35.87 24.18 -33.30
CA ASN A 214 37.17 23.49 -33.20
C ASN A 214 37.82 23.13 -34.54
N GLN A 215 37.12 23.33 -35.67
CA GLN A 215 37.72 23.12 -37.01
C GLN A 215 38.33 24.40 -37.61
N GLY A 216 37.97 25.58 -37.08
CA GLY A 216 38.55 26.86 -37.51
C GLY A 216 39.94 27.15 -36.94
N ALA A 217 40.33 26.51 -35.84
CA ALA A 217 41.62 26.76 -35.19
C ALA A 217 42.81 25.99 -35.81
N ALA A 218 42.55 25.01 -36.68
CA ALA A 218 43.59 24.15 -37.27
C ALA A 218 44.11 24.60 -38.64
N THR A 219 43.69 25.79 -39.13
CA THR A 219 44.19 26.39 -40.38
C THR A 219 44.71 27.82 -40.16
N SER A 220 45.52 28.03 -39.12
CA SER A 220 46.40 29.21 -39.06
C SER A 220 47.81 28.78 -39.44
N ALA A 221 48.22 29.23 -40.63
CA ALA A 221 49.50 28.98 -41.23
C ALA A 221 50.66 29.55 -40.41
N PHE A 222 51.69 28.72 -40.21
CA PHE A 222 53.10 29.10 -40.25
C PHE A 222 53.88 27.97 -40.92
#